data_AF-A0A800L7D2-F1
#
_entry.id   AF-A0A800L7D2-F1
#
_cell.length_a   1.000
_cell.length_b   1.000
_cell.length_c   1.000
_cell.angle_alpha   90.00
_cell.angle_beta   90.00
_cell.angle_gamma   90.00
#
_symmetry.space_group_name_H-M   'P 1'
#
loop_
_entity.id
_entity.type
_entity.pdbx_description
1 polymer ?
#
loop_
_entity_poly.entity_id
_entity_poly.type
_entity_poly.pdbx_seq_one_letter_code
_entity_poly.pdbx_strand_id
1 'polypeptide(L)'
;MDRQKAGLIAFGIIVFIMYAFGLHIFDAVWSFPSQRAVPLMVLALVGTGIYATIRLGFPQLRYLKHGINVTRGLYDNPEDEGDLNHFKALTTALSATVGIGNIAGVATAIYYGGPGALFWMWVTAFFGTTLKYAECTLSMKYREMDALGKTAGGPMYTIDNALGKNWRWMAVAFASFAVICSFATGNAIQSFTVSDQIYSEVANVVGNTHYLTLKHELWNGFHVSILQFINGIVMATVVGLVIIGGINRIGNVTGYLAPIMALVYVSAASLIIIANLDKIGESFSLIFTMAFNPPAAVAGTGGGILMTMLWGIK
;
A
#
# COMPACT_ATOMS: atom_id res chain seq x y z
N MET A 1 29.62 6.42 -10.18
CA MET A 1 29.64 5.06 -9.58
C MET A 1 28.71 4.17 -10.39
N ASP A 2 29.14 2.94 -10.69
CA ASP A 2 28.31 1.96 -11.41
C ASP A 2 27.03 1.59 -10.63
N ARG A 3 25.92 1.31 -11.32
CA ARG A 3 24.58 1.05 -10.75
C ARG A 3 24.63 -0.13 -9.75
N GLN A 4 25.36 -1.20 -10.09
CA GLN A 4 25.48 -2.40 -9.24
C GLN A 4 26.28 -2.14 -7.96
N LYS A 5 27.45 -1.49 -8.09
CA LYS A 5 28.29 -1.14 -6.93
C LYS A 5 27.57 -0.20 -5.97
N ALA A 6 26.80 0.74 -6.51
CA ALA A 6 25.99 1.66 -5.72
C ALA A 6 24.92 0.93 -4.89
N GLY A 7 24.22 -0.02 -5.51
CA GLY A 7 23.21 -0.84 -4.84
C GLY A 7 23.81 -1.66 -3.69
N LEU A 8 24.91 -2.35 -3.94
CA LEU A 8 25.59 -3.15 -2.89
C LEU A 8 26.03 -2.29 -1.69
N ILE A 9 26.55 -1.09 -1.95
CA ILE A 9 26.93 -0.15 -0.88
C ILE A 9 25.68 0.31 -0.12
N ALA A 10 24.58 0.64 -0.81
CA ALA A 10 23.34 1.07 -0.16
C ALA A 10 22.74 -0.04 0.71
N PHE A 11 22.65 -1.28 0.21
CA PHE A 11 22.22 -2.42 1.00
C PHE A 11 23.16 -2.69 2.19
N GLY A 12 24.48 -2.60 1.99
CA GLY A 12 25.46 -2.72 3.07
C GLY A 12 25.27 -1.67 4.15
N ILE A 13 25.00 -0.41 3.78
CA ILE A 13 24.71 0.68 4.72
C ILE A 13 23.39 0.41 5.46
N ILE A 14 22.33 -0.01 4.77
CA ILE A 14 21.03 -0.29 5.40
C ILE A 14 21.18 -1.44 6.41
N VAL A 15 21.83 -2.54 6.01
CA VAL A 15 22.09 -3.69 6.89
C VAL A 15 22.95 -3.27 8.07
N PHE A 16 24.00 -2.47 7.85
CA PHE A 16 24.82 -1.94 8.92
C PHE A 16 24.02 -1.05 9.88
N ILE A 17 23.16 -0.17 9.38
CA ILE A 17 22.33 0.70 10.22
C ILE A 17 21.34 -0.15 11.03
N MET A 18 20.69 -1.12 10.41
CA MET A 18 19.79 -2.05 11.09
C MET A 18 20.51 -2.88 12.15
N TYR A 19 21.75 -3.31 11.88
CA TYR A 19 22.56 -4.09 12.82
C TYR A 19 23.11 -3.23 13.97
N ALA A 20 23.69 -2.08 13.65
CA ALA A 20 24.41 -1.22 14.60
C ALA A 20 23.47 -0.36 15.47
N PHE A 21 22.33 0.06 14.91
CA PHE A 21 21.39 0.94 15.60
C PHE A 21 20.01 0.30 15.84
N GLY A 22 19.78 -0.91 15.31
CA GLY A 22 18.63 -1.74 15.66
C GLY A 22 17.27 -1.11 15.40
N LEU A 23 16.27 -1.66 16.12
CA LEU A 23 14.93 -1.12 16.22
C LEU A 23 14.89 0.30 16.80
N HIS A 24 15.92 0.75 17.52
CA HIS A 24 15.92 2.05 18.20
C HIS A 24 15.89 3.26 17.24
N ILE A 25 16.60 3.24 16.11
CA ILE A 25 16.47 4.31 15.09
C ILE A 25 15.11 4.24 14.41
N PHE A 26 14.63 3.03 14.10
CA PHE A 26 13.30 2.87 13.53
C PHE A 26 12.23 3.41 14.47
N ASP A 27 12.34 3.10 15.76
CA ASP A 27 11.41 3.59 16.76
C ASP A 27 11.53 5.11 16.97
N ALA A 28 12.74 5.66 16.99
CA ALA A 28 12.93 7.10 17.17
C ALA A 28 12.46 7.95 15.97
N VAL A 29 12.52 7.41 14.74
CA VAL A 29 12.17 8.12 13.50
C VAL A 29 10.74 7.80 13.04
N TRP A 30 10.30 6.55 13.22
CA TRP A 30 9.08 5.99 12.64
C TRP A 30 8.09 5.42 13.66
N SER A 31 8.45 5.17 14.94
CA SER A 31 7.44 4.75 15.94
C SER A 31 6.67 5.96 16.51
N PHE A 32 5.37 5.73 16.71
CA PHE A 32 4.41 6.62 17.36
C PHE A 32 3.90 5.87 18.60
N PRO A 33 3.65 6.48 19.78
CA PRO A 33 3.78 7.87 20.22
C PRO A 33 4.46 7.96 21.62
N SER A 34 5.72 7.53 21.79
CA SER A 34 6.41 7.73 23.08
C SER A 34 7.21 9.05 23.13
N GLN A 35 7.53 9.68 21.98
CA GLN A 35 8.49 10.79 21.93
C GLN A 35 8.14 11.99 21.02
N ARG A 36 7.18 11.91 20.07
CA ARG A 36 6.82 13.05 19.18
C ARG A 36 5.32 13.16 18.90
N ALA A 37 4.80 14.39 19.00
CA ALA A 37 3.40 14.70 18.74
C ALA A 37 3.02 14.57 17.25
N VAL A 38 3.85 15.04 16.31
CA VAL A 38 3.58 14.89 14.87
C VAL A 38 4.74 14.18 14.15
N PRO A 39 4.52 13.00 13.52
CA PRO A 39 5.43 12.39 12.56
C PRO A 39 5.96 13.38 11.54
N LEU A 40 7.28 13.40 11.36
CA LEU A 40 7.89 14.04 10.19
C LEU A 40 7.32 13.47 8.88
N MET A 41 7.00 12.16 8.88
CA MET A 41 6.38 11.47 7.74
C MET A 41 5.04 12.07 7.32
N VAL A 42 4.18 12.41 8.28
CA VAL A 42 2.85 12.98 8.00
C VAL A 42 2.99 14.36 7.38
N LEU A 43 3.85 15.21 7.95
CA LEU A 43 4.11 16.55 7.40
C LEU A 43 4.74 16.46 6.01
N ALA A 44 5.67 15.52 5.80
CA ALA A 44 6.30 15.33 4.50
C ALA A 44 5.30 14.82 3.46
N LEU A 45 4.53 13.75 3.74
CA LEU A 45 3.63 13.15 2.75
C LEU A 45 2.38 13.98 2.50
N VAL A 46 1.63 14.33 3.56
CA VAL A 46 0.39 15.11 3.41
C VAL A 46 0.72 16.54 3.01
N GLY A 47 1.77 17.15 3.59
CA GLY A 47 2.19 18.50 3.24
C GLY A 47 2.66 18.63 1.79
N THR A 48 3.44 17.67 1.28
CA THR A 48 3.80 17.67 -0.16
C THR A 48 2.59 17.42 -1.05
N GLY A 49 1.64 16.58 -0.63
CA GLY A 49 0.40 16.36 -1.37
C GLY A 49 -0.49 17.60 -1.45
N ILE A 50 -0.62 18.35 -0.35
CA ILE A 50 -1.30 19.65 -0.32
C ILE A 50 -0.59 20.64 -1.25
N TYR A 51 0.72 20.78 -1.11
CA TYR A 51 1.52 21.67 -1.95
C TYR A 51 1.37 21.34 -3.44
N ALA A 52 1.50 20.07 -3.82
CA ALA A 52 1.37 19.62 -5.21
C ALA A 52 -0.06 19.84 -5.73
N THR A 53 -1.07 19.61 -4.89
CA THR A 53 -2.48 19.85 -5.23
C THR A 53 -2.76 21.30 -5.56
N ILE A 54 -2.27 22.23 -4.73
CA ILE A 54 -2.46 23.67 -4.97
C ILE A 54 -1.67 24.08 -6.22
N ARG A 55 -0.40 23.67 -6.33
CA ARG A 55 0.48 24.06 -7.44
C ARG A 55 0.02 23.55 -8.80
N LEU A 56 -0.49 22.33 -8.86
CA LEU A 56 -1.02 21.72 -10.10
C LEU A 56 -2.48 22.11 -10.37
N GLY A 57 -3.12 22.83 -9.45
CA GLY A 57 -4.49 23.30 -9.60
C GLY A 57 -5.53 22.19 -9.52
N PHE A 58 -5.47 21.32 -8.51
CA PHE A 58 -6.45 20.27 -8.24
C PHE A 58 -6.67 19.28 -9.41
N PRO A 59 -5.61 18.62 -9.92
CA PRO A 59 -5.71 17.70 -11.06
C PRO A 59 -6.69 16.54 -10.81
N GLN A 60 -6.84 16.08 -9.57
CA GLN A 60 -7.76 15.01 -9.18
C GLN A 60 -9.24 15.35 -9.45
N LEU A 61 -9.61 16.64 -9.47
CA LEU A 61 -10.95 17.10 -9.85
C LEU A 61 -11.04 17.41 -11.34
N ARG A 62 -10.00 18.04 -11.91
CA ARG A 62 -9.99 18.49 -13.31
C ARG A 62 -9.93 17.34 -14.32
N TYR A 63 -9.15 16.31 -14.03
CA TYR A 63 -8.82 15.26 -15.00
C TYR A 63 -9.51 13.91 -14.73
N LEU A 64 -10.43 13.84 -13.76
CA LEU A 64 -11.13 12.58 -13.42
C LEU A 64 -11.82 11.96 -14.64
N LYS A 65 -12.57 12.76 -15.40
CA LYS A 65 -13.25 12.30 -16.63
C LYS A 65 -12.26 11.82 -17.70
N HIS A 66 -11.14 12.51 -17.85
CA HIS A 66 -10.10 12.11 -18.78
C HIS A 66 -9.47 10.77 -18.37
N GLY A 67 -9.15 10.60 -17.08
CA GLY A 67 -8.66 9.33 -16.53
C GLY A 67 -9.60 8.16 -16.81
N ILE A 68 -10.91 8.34 -16.59
CA ILE A 68 -11.92 7.33 -16.90
C ILE A 68 -11.91 7.00 -18.40
N ASN A 69 -11.86 8.00 -19.28
CA ASN A 69 -11.83 7.78 -20.72
C ASN A 69 -10.58 7.02 -21.18
N VAL A 70 -9.42 7.34 -20.61
CA VAL A 70 -8.14 6.64 -20.84
C VAL A 70 -8.25 5.18 -20.42
N THR A 71 -8.71 4.91 -19.20
CA THR A 71 -8.77 3.54 -18.68
C THR A 71 -9.87 2.69 -19.31
N ARG A 72 -10.86 3.31 -19.95
CA ARG A 72 -11.88 2.63 -20.78
C ARG A 72 -11.37 2.27 -22.18
N GLY A 73 -10.17 2.71 -22.54
CA GLY A 73 -9.54 2.40 -23.82
C GLY A 73 -9.91 3.34 -24.97
N LEU A 74 -10.54 4.50 -24.70
CA LEU A 74 -10.84 5.49 -25.75
C LEU A 74 -9.57 6.08 -26.40
N TYR A 75 -8.44 5.98 -25.70
CA TYR A 75 -7.12 6.43 -26.15
C TYR A 75 -6.13 5.26 -26.28
N ASP A 76 -6.61 4.01 -26.26
CA ASP A 76 -5.74 2.85 -26.51
C ASP A 76 -5.46 2.75 -28.02
N ASN A 77 -4.19 2.66 -28.39
CA ASN A 77 -3.76 2.36 -29.76
C ASN A 77 -2.76 1.19 -29.73
N PRO A 78 -3.00 0.09 -30.49
CA PRO A 78 -2.09 -1.06 -30.53
C PRO A 78 -0.66 -0.75 -30.98
N GLU A 79 -0.47 0.33 -31.73
CA GLU A 79 0.85 0.78 -32.22
C GLU A 79 1.62 1.63 -31.19
N ASP A 80 0.98 2.01 -30.09
CA ASP A 80 1.65 2.82 -29.06
C ASP A 80 2.66 1.98 -28.26
N GLU A 81 3.82 2.56 -28.01
CA GLU A 81 4.87 1.92 -27.23
C GLU A 81 4.46 1.69 -25.76
N GLY A 82 4.49 0.43 -25.33
CA GLY A 82 4.30 0.05 -23.94
C GLY A 82 4.08 -1.45 -23.75
N ASP A 83 4.22 -1.89 -22.51
CA ASP A 83 4.00 -3.30 -22.14
C ASP A 83 2.53 -3.67 -21.98
N LEU A 84 1.70 -2.73 -21.55
CA LEU A 84 0.30 -2.94 -21.18
C LEU A 84 -0.56 -1.80 -21.72
N ASN A 85 -1.80 -2.11 -22.11
CA ASN A 85 -2.79 -1.08 -22.38
C ASN A 85 -3.22 -0.37 -21.09
N HIS A 86 -3.92 0.77 -21.21
CA HIS A 86 -4.25 1.60 -20.06
C HIS A 86 -5.10 0.88 -19.00
N PHE A 87 -6.03 0.01 -19.43
CA PHE A 87 -6.84 -0.79 -18.51
C PHE A 87 -6.01 -1.81 -17.71
N LYS A 88 -5.11 -2.54 -18.38
CA LYS A 88 -4.22 -3.51 -17.71
C LYS A 88 -3.23 -2.80 -16.80
N ALA A 89 -2.73 -1.64 -17.18
CA ALA A 89 -1.89 -0.81 -16.32
C ALA A 89 -2.64 -0.39 -15.04
N LEU A 90 -3.88 0.09 -15.16
CA LEU A 90 -4.73 0.43 -14.01
C LEU A 90 -4.99 -0.77 -13.13
N THR A 91 -5.45 -1.89 -13.69
CA THR A 91 -5.79 -3.10 -12.90
C THR A 91 -4.55 -3.73 -12.24
N THR A 92 -3.39 -3.66 -12.89
CA THR A 92 -2.11 -4.08 -12.28
C THR A 92 -1.78 -3.19 -11.09
N ALA A 93 -1.86 -1.86 -11.25
CA ALA A 93 -1.61 -0.92 -10.16
C ALA A 93 -2.62 -1.12 -9.00
N LEU A 94 -3.90 -1.30 -9.31
CA LEU A 94 -4.96 -1.56 -8.34
C LEU A 94 -4.76 -2.89 -7.60
N SER A 95 -4.28 -3.93 -8.28
CA SER A 95 -4.01 -5.21 -7.63
C SER A 95 -2.89 -5.13 -6.58
N ALA A 96 -1.95 -4.19 -6.76
CA ALA A 96 -0.88 -3.96 -5.80
C ALA A 96 -1.30 -3.05 -4.64
N THR A 97 -2.27 -2.15 -4.86
CA THR A 97 -2.73 -1.19 -3.84
C THR A 97 -3.94 -1.68 -3.04
N VAL A 98 -4.83 -2.47 -3.65
CA VAL A 98 -5.95 -3.09 -2.95
C VAL A 98 -5.50 -4.43 -2.41
N GLY A 99 -5.38 -4.51 -1.09
CA GLY A 99 -5.03 -5.75 -0.39
C GLY A 99 -5.51 -5.73 1.05
N ILE A 100 -4.85 -6.51 1.90
CA ILE A 100 -5.20 -6.64 3.33
C ILE A 100 -5.18 -5.30 4.07
N GLY A 101 -4.36 -4.34 3.64
CA GLY A 101 -4.38 -2.98 4.18
C GLY A 101 -5.77 -2.33 4.14
N ASN A 102 -6.56 -2.60 3.10
CA ASN A 102 -7.91 -2.03 2.97
C ASN A 102 -8.94 -2.72 3.89
N ILE A 103 -8.65 -3.95 4.34
CA ILE A 103 -9.55 -4.74 5.19
C ILE A 103 -9.09 -4.62 6.65
N ALA A 104 -7.94 -5.21 6.96
CA ALA A 104 -7.38 -5.24 8.32
C ALA A 104 -6.80 -3.88 8.73
N GLY A 105 -6.20 -3.14 7.80
CA GLY A 105 -5.60 -1.83 8.11
C GLY A 105 -6.64 -0.79 8.49
N VAL A 106 -7.72 -0.66 7.70
CA VAL A 106 -8.86 0.22 8.03
C VAL A 106 -9.51 -0.18 9.37
N ALA A 107 -9.74 -1.48 9.59
CA ALA A 107 -10.29 -1.97 10.85
C ALA A 107 -9.37 -1.65 12.05
N THR A 108 -8.06 -1.82 11.88
CA THR A 108 -7.05 -1.49 12.90
C THR A 108 -7.02 0.02 13.18
N ALA A 109 -7.10 0.85 12.15
CA ALA A 109 -7.15 2.31 12.28
C ALA A 109 -8.40 2.76 13.02
N ILE A 110 -9.57 2.17 12.75
CA ILE A 110 -10.81 2.46 13.48
C ILE A 110 -10.73 1.94 14.92
N TYR A 111 -10.14 0.77 15.16
CA TYR A 111 -10.00 0.19 16.50
C TYR A 111 -9.14 1.06 17.42
N TYR A 112 -7.97 1.51 16.95
CA TYR A 112 -7.04 2.30 17.76
C TYR A 112 -7.25 3.82 17.67
N GLY A 113 -7.63 4.34 16.50
CA GLY A 113 -7.82 5.77 16.25
C GLY A 113 -9.27 6.26 16.37
N GLY A 114 -10.22 5.32 16.48
CA GLY A 114 -11.65 5.59 16.42
C GLY A 114 -12.17 5.81 14.98
N PRO A 115 -13.51 5.81 14.79
CA PRO A 115 -14.18 6.11 13.52
C PRO A 115 -13.71 7.37 12.79
N GLY A 116 -13.23 8.39 13.54
CA GLY A 116 -12.70 9.62 12.94
C GLY A 116 -11.44 9.42 12.09
N ALA A 117 -10.73 8.29 12.24
CA ALA A 117 -9.55 7.97 11.44
C ALA A 117 -9.93 7.89 9.94
N LEU A 118 -11.15 7.44 9.63
CA LEU A 118 -11.67 7.34 8.27
C LEU A 118 -11.69 8.69 7.55
N PHE A 119 -12.05 9.77 8.24
CA PHE A 119 -12.01 11.13 7.68
C PHE A 119 -10.59 11.50 7.24
N TRP A 120 -9.59 11.21 8.08
CA TRP A 120 -8.19 11.49 7.77
C TRP A 120 -7.63 10.57 6.68
N MET A 121 -8.13 9.34 6.56
CA MET A 121 -7.85 8.47 5.40
C MET A 121 -8.35 9.12 4.10
N TRP A 122 -9.55 9.71 4.09
CA TRP A 122 -10.07 10.41 2.91
C TRP A 122 -9.25 11.65 2.55
N VAL A 123 -8.87 12.45 3.55
CA VAL A 123 -7.99 13.62 3.35
C VAL A 123 -6.65 13.18 2.74
N THR A 124 -6.05 12.12 3.27
CA THR A 124 -4.79 11.56 2.76
C THR A 124 -4.94 11.02 1.35
N ALA A 125 -6.03 10.30 1.06
CA ALA A 125 -6.31 9.80 -0.28
C ALA A 125 -6.50 10.94 -1.30
N PHE A 126 -7.20 12.01 -0.91
CA PHE A 126 -7.44 13.16 -1.77
C PHE A 126 -6.15 13.86 -2.18
N PHE A 127 -5.28 14.17 -1.22
CA PHE A 127 -3.99 14.82 -1.50
C PHE A 127 -2.95 13.85 -2.10
N GLY A 128 -2.99 12.58 -1.70
CA GLY A 128 -2.13 11.52 -2.22
C GLY A 128 -2.39 11.22 -3.70
N THR A 129 -3.63 11.37 -4.17
CA THR A 129 -3.97 11.20 -5.60
C THR A 129 -3.18 12.16 -6.48
N THR A 130 -2.97 13.40 -6.03
CA THR A 130 -2.15 14.36 -6.79
C THR A 130 -0.68 13.96 -6.83
N LEU A 131 -0.13 13.44 -5.72
CA LEU A 131 1.24 12.93 -5.71
C LEU A 131 1.39 11.77 -6.69
N LYS A 132 0.44 10.83 -6.70
CA LYS A 132 0.41 9.74 -7.67
C LYS A 132 0.32 10.23 -9.10
N TYR A 133 -0.50 11.23 -9.37
CA TYR A 133 -0.57 11.87 -10.69
C TYR A 133 0.80 12.45 -11.12
N ALA A 134 1.47 13.18 -10.22
CA ALA A 134 2.79 13.74 -10.50
C ALA A 134 3.86 12.65 -10.72
N GLU A 135 3.88 11.62 -9.87
CA GLU A 135 4.79 10.47 -9.96
C GLU A 135 4.62 9.73 -11.30
N CYS A 136 3.39 9.41 -11.68
CA CYS A 136 3.10 8.70 -12.94
C CYS A 136 3.46 9.56 -14.15
N THR A 137 3.14 10.86 -14.12
CA THR A 137 3.49 11.79 -15.20
C THR A 137 5.00 11.90 -15.39
N LEU A 138 5.76 12.02 -14.30
CA LEU A 138 7.23 12.05 -14.35
C LEU A 138 7.79 10.71 -14.81
N SER A 139 7.22 9.59 -14.35
CA SER A 139 7.64 8.25 -14.76
C SER A 139 7.43 8.03 -16.27
N MET A 140 6.35 8.56 -16.85
CA MET A 140 6.15 8.52 -18.30
C MET A 140 7.16 9.37 -19.08
N LYS A 141 7.54 10.53 -18.52
CA LYS A 141 8.52 11.43 -19.17
C LYS A 141 9.95 10.91 -19.12
N TYR A 142 10.34 10.22 -18.05
CA TYR A 142 11.72 9.80 -17.79
C TYR A 142 11.94 8.28 -17.79
N ARG A 143 10.96 7.50 -18.30
CA ARG A 143 11.11 6.04 -18.50
C ARG A 143 12.22 5.72 -19.49
N GLU A 144 12.88 4.59 -19.27
CA GLU A 144 13.80 3.98 -20.23
C GLU A 144 13.09 2.82 -20.93
N MET A 145 13.38 2.63 -22.21
CA MET A 145 12.95 1.46 -22.99
C MET A 145 14.17 0.57 -23.21
N ASP A 146 14.05 -0.72 -22.91
CA ASP A 146 15.12 -1.67 -23.22
C ASP A 146 15.11 -2.07 -24.71
N ALA A 147 16.16 -2.80 -25.12
CA ALA A 147 16.31 -3.27 -26.51
C ALA A 147 15.25 -4.31 -26.92
N LEU A 148 14.51 -4.88 -25.96
CA LEU A 148 13.41 -5.83 -26.16
C LEU A 148 12.04 -5.12 -26.14
N GLY A 149 12.02 -3.78 -26.10
CA GLY A 149 10.81 -2.97 -26.07
C GLY A 149 10.11 -2.93 -24.70
N LYS A 150 10.74 -3.42 -23.63
CA LYS A 150 10.21 -3.35 -22.26
C LYS A 150 10.42 -1.98 -21.66
N THR A 151 9.38 -1.50 -20.99
CA THR A 151 9.37 -0.23 -20.28
C THR A 151 9.91 -0.40 -18.86
N ALA A 152 10.85 0.44 -18.46
CA ALA A 152 11.27 0.57 -17.07
C ALA A 152 11.15 2.03 -16.63
N GLY A 153 10.29 2.27 -15.64
CA GLY A 153 10.02 3.61 -15.13
C GLY A 153 9.83 3.62 -13.63
N GLY A 154 9.79 4.82 -13.05
CA GLY A 154 9.56 5.01 -11.62
C GLY A 154 10.40 6.14 -11.02
N PRO A 155 10.30 6.37 -9.71
CA PRO A 155 11.01 7.46 -9.05
C PRO A 155 12.53 7.35 -9.16
N MET A 156 13.10 6.14 -9.15
CA MET A 156 14.53 5.93 -9.36
C MET A 156 15.02 6.45 -10.72
N TYR A 157 14.27 6.18 -11.80
CA TYR A 157 14.59 6.69 -13.14
C TYR A 157 14.34 8.19 -13.24
N THR A 158 13.26 8.68 -12.62
CA THR A 158 12.95 10.11 -12.56
C THR A 158 14.10 10.87 -11.90
N ILE A 159 14.63 10.36 -10.78
CA ILE A 159 15.74 11.02 -10.08
C ILE A 159 17.04 10.98 -10.91
N ASP A 160 17.41 9.81 -11.45
CA ASP A 160 18.67 9.65 -12.22
C ASP A 160 18.64 10.50 -13.50
N ASN A 161 17.50 10.50 -14.22
CA ASN A 161 17.37 11.13 -15.53
C ASN A 161 16.91 12.59 -15.49
N ALA A 162 16.11 13.01 -14.50
CA ALA A 162 15.62 14.39 -14.40
C ALA A 162 16.52 15.32 -13.57
N LEU A 163 17.03 14.84 -12.44
CA LEU A 163 17.88 15.65 -11.54
C LEU A 163 19.37 15.53 -11.89
N GLY A 164 19.74 14.51 -12.66
CA GLY A 164 21.10 14.29 -13.15
C GLY A 164 21.98 13.50 -12.20
N LYS A 165 23.21 13.20 -12.67
CA LYS A 165 24.14 12.24 -12.03
C LYS A 165 24.49 12.55 -10.57
N ASN A 166 24.43 13.82 -10.16
CA ASN A 166 24.72 14.23 -8.78
C ASN A 166 23.69 13.69 -7.77
N TRP A 167 22.47 13.40 -8.22
CA TRP A 167 21.37 12.89 -7.39
C TRP A 167 21.18 11.37 -7.50
N ARG A 168 22.06 10.68 -8.23
CA ARG A 168 22.00 9.23 -8.44
C ARG A 168 22.03 8.42 -7.15
N TRP A 169 22.65 8.95 -6.08
CA TRP A 169 22.62 8.30 -4.77
C TRP A 169 21.19 8.20 -4.21
N MET A 170 20.32 9.18 -4.46
CA MET A 170 18.90 9.14 -4.05
C MET A 170 18.11 8.11 -4.88
N ALA A 171 18.40 7.99 -6.19
CA ALA A 171 17.78 6.97 -7.03
C ALA A 171 18.09 5.56 -6.52
N VAL A 172 19.35 5.32 -6.14
CA VAL A 172 19.80 4.04 -5.59
C VAL A 172 19.22 3.79 -4.19
N ALA A 173 19.18 4.81 -3.34
CA ALA A 173 18.54 4.71 -2.03
C ALA A 173 17.05 4.37 -2.15
N PHE A 174 16.32 5.08 -3.03
CA PHE A 174 14.91 4.80 -3.31
C PHE A 174 14.70 3.37 -3.80
N ALA A 175 15.48 2.92 -4.79
CA ALA A 175 15.38 1.56 -5.32
C ALA A 175 15.64 0.50 -4.23
N SER A 176 16.64 0.73 -3.36
CA SER A 176 16.98 -0.18 -2.26
C SER A 176 15.83 -0.29 -1.25
N PHE A 177 15.26 0.85 -0.83
CA PHE A 177 14.10 0.86 0.06
C PHE A 177 12.85 0.28 -0.59
N ALA A 178 12.63 0.51 -1.88
CA ALA A 178 11.51 -0.08 -2.62
C ALA A 178 11.58 -1.61 -2.67
N VAL A 179 12.78 -2.17 -2.87
CA VAL A 179 13.00 -3.63 -2.81
C VAL A 179 12.72 -4.17 -1.41
N ILE A 180 13.23 -3.53 -0.35
CA ILE A 180 12.96 -3.97 1.03
C ILE A 180 11.46 -3.91 1.34
N CYS A 181 10.82 -2.81 0.97
CA CYS A 181 9.38 -2.60 1.19
C CYS A 181 8.53 -3.62 0.44
N SER A 182 8.92 -4.03 -0.77
CA SER A 182 8.16 -5.03 -1.55
C SER A 182 8.12 -6.40 -0.89
N PHE A 183 9.17 -6.80 -0.17
CA PHE A 183 9.15 -8.05 0.62
C PHE A 183 8.27 -7.93 1.88
N ALA A 184 8.22 -6.77 2.52
CA ALA A 184 7.43 -6.57 3.73
C ALA A 184 5.93 -6.36 3.42
N THR A 185 5.58 -5.22 2.82
CA THR A 185 4.19 -4.81 2.58
C THR A 185 3.60 -5.48 1.34
N GLY A 186 4.43 -5.77 0.34
CA GLY A 186 4.02 -6.43 -0.90
C GLY A 186 3.93 -7.95 -0.82
N ASN A 187 4.56 -8.59 0.17
CA ASN A 187 4.60 -10.05 0.29
C ASN A 187 4.27 -10.54 1.71
N ALA A 188 5.19 -10.40 2.68
CA ALA A 188 5.12 -11.11 3.96
C ALA A 188 3.82 -10.82 4.73
N ILE A 189 3.42 -9.56 4.86
CA ILE A 189 2.18 -9.16 5.57
C ILE A 189 0.94 -9.70 4.84
N GLN A 190 0.95 -9.65 3.50
CA GLN A 190 -0.16 -10.11 2.68
C GLN A 190 -0.34 -11.63 2.80
N SER A 191 0.72 -12.40 2.58
CA SER A 191 0.66 -13.86 2.69
C SER A 191 0.36 -14.35 4.11
N PHE A 192 0.93 -13.67 5.12
CA PHE A 192 0.72 -14.05 6.51
C PHE A 192 -0.76 -13.92 6.89
N THR A 193 -1.38 -12.77 6.58
CA THR A 193 -2.76 -12.52 7.00
C THR A 193 -3.76 -13.41 6.25
N VAL A 194 -3.54 -13.70 4.95
CA VAL A 194 -4.36 -14.69 4.24
C VAL A 194 -4.25 -16.05 4.90
N SER A 195 -3.03 -16.50 5.19
CA SER A 195 -2.81 -17.79 5.84
C SER A 195 -3.42 -17.86 7.24
N ASP A 196 -3.37 -16.77 8.00
CA ASP A 196 -3.94 -16.70 9.36
C ASP A 196 -5.48 -16.66 9.33
N GLN A 197 -6.09 -15.97 8.37
CA GLN A 197 -7.55 -15.98 8.20
C GLN A 197 -8.03 -17.39 7.83
N ILE A 198 -7.40 -18.06 6.87
CA ILE A 198 -7.75 -19.44 6.51
C ILE A 198 -7.57 -20.37 7.71
N TYR A 199 -6.48 -20.20 8.47
CA TYR A 199 -6.26 -20.94 9.70
C TYR A 199 -7.40 -20.74 10.70
N SER A 200 -7.83 -19.49 10.94
CA SER A 200 -8.90 -19.15 11.88
C SER A 200 -10.22 -19.83 11.50
N GLU A 201 -10.62 -19.75 10.23
CA GLU A 201 -11.85 -20.39 9.76
C GLU A 201 -11.82 -21.92 9.88
N VAL A 202 -10.67 -22.55 9.56
CA VAL A 202 -10.52 -24.01 9.70
C VAL A 202 -10.47 -24.42 11.17
N ALA A 203 -9.81 -23.64 12.02
CA ALA A 203 -9.74 -23.89 13.45
C ALA A 203 -11.11 -23.79 14.13
N ASN A 204 -12.00 -22.90 13.66
CA ASN A 204 -13.38 -22.83 14.14
C ASN A 204 -14.18 -24.11 13.84
N VAL A 205 -13.85 -24.83 12.77
CA VAL A 205 -14.55 -26.05 12.36
C VAL A 205 -13.95 -27.31 12.97
N VAL A 206 -12.62 -27.43 12.95
CA VAL A 206 -11.90 -28.67 13.30
C VAL A 206 -11.27 -28.62 14.70
N GLY A 207 -11.24 -27.44 15.32
CA GLY A 207 -10.65 -27.20 16.64
C GLY A 207 -9.14 -26.94 16.58
N ASN A 208 -8.59 -26.38 17.66
CA ASN A 208 -7.17 -26.01 17.79
C ASN A 208 -6.22 -27.17 18.13
N THR A 209 -6.78 -28.34 18.45
CA THR A 209 -6.01 -29.55 18.84
C THR A 209 -5.81 -30.52 17.68
N HIS A 210 -6.39 -30.24 16.51
CA HIS A 210 -6.25 -31.08 15.33
C HIS A 210 -4.84 -30.96 14.73
N TYR A 211 -4.32 -32.04 14.14
CA TYR A 211 -2.94 -32.06 13.64
C TYR A 211 -2.61 -30.93 12.64
N LEU A 212 -3.61 -30.51 11.84
CA LEU A 212 -3.46 -29.40 10.88
C LEU A 212 -3.34 -28.03 11.56
N THR A 213 -4.08 -27.81 12.64
CA THR A 213 -4.20 -26.52 13.33
C THR A 213 -3.29 -26.42 14.55
N LEU A 214 -2.73 -27.53 15.03
CA LEU A 214 -1.79 -27.54 16.12
C LEU A 214 -0.59 -26.63 15.79
N LYS A 215 -0.40 -25.60 16.61
CA LYS A 215 0.73 -24.66 16.48
C LYS A 215 1.98 -25.26 17.12
N HIS A 216 3.06 -25.31 16.35
CA HIS A 216 4.38 -25.74 16.79
C HIS A 216 5.26 -24.50 16.99
N GLU A 217 5.95 -24.43 18.12
CA GLU A 217 6.91 -23.36 18.39
C GLU A 217 8.22 -23.61 17.63
N LEU A 218 8.65 -22.64 16.83
CA LEU A 218 9.91 -22.69 16.09
C LEU A 218 11.01 -21.90 16.80
N TRP A 219 10.64 -20.72 17.33
CA TRP A 219 11.46 -19.92 18.23
C TRP A 219 10.54 -19.10 19.15
N ASN A 220 11.11 -18.50 20.19
CA ASN A 220 10.35 -17.75 21.19
C ASN A 220 9.49 -16.65 20.55
N GLY A 221 8.16 -16.79 20.61
CA GLY A 221 7.19 -15.86 20.02
C GLY A 221 6.82 -16.13 18.55
N PHE A 222 7.31 -17.21 17.93
CA PHE A 222 6.92 -17.62 16.59
C PHE A 222 6.42 -19.06 16.55
N HIS A 223 5.13 -19.17 16.27
CA HIS A 223 4.41 -20.44 16.20
C HIS A 223 3.80 -20.63 14.82
N VAL A 224 3.96 -21.83 14.27
CA VAL A 224 3.44 -22.19 12.94
C VAL A 224 2.71 -23.52 13.02
N SER A 225 1.56 -23.58 12.37
CA SER A 225 0.82 -24.83 12.17
C SER A 225 1.15 -25.47 10.82
N ILE A 226 0.92 -26.79 10.70
CA ILE A 226 1.09 -27.52 9.43
C ILE A 226 0.21 -26.90 8.34
N LEU A 227 -1.01 -26.49 8.70
CA LEU A 227 -1.93 -25.79 7.79
C LEU A 227 -1.34 -24.49 7.24
N GLN A 228 -0.75 -23.66 8.10
CA GLN A 228 -0.13 -22.39 7.66
C GLN A 228 1.07 -22.65 6.74
N PHE A 229 1.83 -23.72 6.96
CA PHE A 229 2.91 -24.12 6.06
C PHE A 229 2.38 -24.55 4.67
N ILE A 230 1.32 -25.38 4.65
CA ILE A 230 0.64 -25.79 3.41
C ILE A 230 0.10 -24.56 2.66
N ASN A 231 -0.58 -23.65 3.36
CA ASN A 231 -1.07 -22.39 2.79
C ASN A 231 0.07 -21.61 2.13
N GLY A 232 1.23 -21.50 2.79
CA GLY A 232 2.42 -20.86 2.25
C GLY A 232 2.90 -21.46 0.94
N ILE A 233 3.03 -22.79 0.86
CA ILE A 233 3.44 -23.49 -0.37
C ILE A 233 2.42 -23.28 -1.50
N VAL A 234 1.13 -23.41 -1.19
CA VAL A 234 0.06 -23.24 -2.18
C VAL A 234 0.08 -21.81 -2.72
N MET A 235 0.13 -20.80 -1.86
CA MET A 235 0.20 -19.39 -2.26
C MET A 235 1.46 -19.12 -3.10
N ALA A 236 2.63 -19.57 -2.65
CA ALA A 236 3.89 -19.38 -3.38
C ALA A 236 3.84 -20.01 -4.79
N THR A 237 3.24 -21.19 -4.90
CA THR A 237 3.07 -21.88 -6.19
C THR A 237 2.13 -21.10 -7.11
N VAL A 238 0.95 -20.72 -6.62
CA VAL A 238 -0.05 -19.98 -7.41
C VAL A 238 0.49 -18.62 -7.85
N VAL A 239 1.10 -17.87 -6.94
CA VAL A 239 1.71 -16.56 -7.25
C VAL A 239 2.88 -16.73 -8.22
N GLY A 240 3.72 -17.75 -8.02
CA GLY A 240 4.83 -18.08 -8.91
C GLY A 240 4.39 -18.34 -10.35
N LEU A 241 3.29 -19.08 -10.55
CA LEU A 241 2.73 -19.33 -11.89
C LEU A 241 2.35 -18.05 -12.63
N VAL A 242 1.94 -17.00 -11.90
CA VAL A 242 1.59 -15.70 -12.46
C VAL A 242 2.84 -14.85 -12.72
N ILE A 243 3.74 -14.73 -11.75
CA ILE A 243 4.92 -13.85 -11.83
C ILE A 243 5.94 -14.33 -12.86
N ILE A 244 6.16 -15.64 -12.99
CA ILE A 244 7.15 -16.20 -13.95
C ILE A 244 6.84 -15.80 -15.40
N GLY A 245 5.57 -15.52 -15.73
CA GLY A 245 5.18 -15.04 -17.06
C GLY A 245 5.45 -13.55 -17.33
N GLY A 246 6.04 -12.82 -16.38
CA GLY A 246 6.37 -11.40 -16.51
C GLY A 246 5.15 -10.47 -16.51
N ILE A 247 5.40 -9.19 -16.81
CA ILE A 247 4.40 -8.11 -16.68
C ILE A 247 3.15 -8.34 -17.54
N ASN A 248 3.29 -8.98 -18.71
CA ASN A 248 2.18 -9.32 -19.58
C ASN A 248 1.22 -10.33 -18.93
N ARG A 249 1.75 -11.38 -18.28
CA ARG A 249 0.93 -12.37 -17.57
C ARG A 249 0.29 -11.76 -16.33
N ILE A 250 1.05 -10.95 -15.59
CA ILE A 250 0.53 -10.22 -14.43
C ILE A 250 -0.67 -9.37 -14.86
N GLY A 251 -0.50 -8.50 -15.86
CA GLY A 251 -1.56 -7.62 -16.36
C GLY A 251 -2.78 -8.37 -16.90
N ASN A 252 -2.59 -9.53 -17.53
CA ASN A 252 -3.70 -10.38 -17.96
C ASN A 252 -4.48 -10.95 -16.77
N VAL A 253 -3.81 -11.49 -15.76
CA VAL A 253 -4.46 -12.08 -14.59
C VAL A 253 -5.15 -11.00 -13.77
N THR A 254 -4.48 -9.88 -13.49
CA THR A 254 -5.03 -8.76 -12.72
C THR A 254 -6.19 -8.08 -13.46
N GLY A 255 -6.16 -8.06 -14.79
CA GLY A 255 -7.24 -7.55 -15.63
C GLY A 255 -8.58 -8.24 -15.40
N TYR A 256 -8.58 -9.52 -15.02
CA TYR A 256 -9.79 -10.25 -14.63
C TYR A 256 -10.02 -10.24 -13.11
N LEU A 257 -8.96 -10.46 -12.33
CA LEU A 257 -9.06 -10.65 -10.89
C LEU A 257 -9.48 -9.36 -10.17
N ALA A 258 -8.88 -8.22 -10.51
CA ALA A 258 -9.15 -6.96 -9.81
C ALA A 258 -10.61 -6.49 -9.96
N PRO A 259 -11.24 -6.52 -11.15
CA PRO A 259 -12.66 -6.21 -11.28
C PRO A 259 -13.58 -7.17 -10.50
N ILE A 260 -13.30 -8.48 -10.54
CA ILE A 260 -14.10 -9.48 -9.81
C ILE A 260 -14.01 -9.24 -8.30
N MET A 261 -12.80 -9.03 -7.78
CA MET A 261 -12.57 -8.73 -6.37
C MET A 261 -13.32 -7.45 -5.94
N ALA A 262 -13.23 -6.39 -6.74
CA ALA A 262 -13.93 -5.14 -6.46
C ALA A 262 -15.46 -5.33 -6.48
N LEU A 263 -16.00 -6.10 -7.44
CA LEU A 263 -17.42 -6.42 -7.53
C LEU A 263 -17.88 -7.14 -6.26
N VAL A 264 -17.21 -8.23 -5.88
CA VAL A 264 -17.58 -9.01 -4.68
C VAL A 264 -17.56 -8.14 -3.43
N TYR A 265 -16.49 -7.36 -3.24
CA TYR A 265 -16.34 -6.50 -2.07
C TYR A 265 -17.40 -5.40 -2.01
N VAL A 266 -17.58 -4.65 -3.10
CA VAL A 266 -18.55 -3.55 -3.17
C VAL A 266 -19.97 -4.08 -3.04
N SER A 267 -20.32 -5.19 -3.70
CA SER A 267 -21.64 -5.79 -3.57
C SER A 267 -21.93 -6.24 -2.13
N ALA A 268 -21.00 -6.93 -1.46
CA ALA A 268 -21.17 -7.33 -0.07
C ALA A 268 -21.34 -6.12 0.87
N ALA A 269 -20.50 -5.09 0.71
CA ALA A 269 -20.61 -3.87 1.50
C ALA A 269 -21.92 -3.12 1.22
N SER A 270 -22.34 -3.01 -0.04
CA SER A 270 -23.62 -2.40 -0.42
C SER A 270 -24.81 -3.13 0.20
N LEU A 271 -24.80 -4.46 0.27
CA LEU A 271 -25.86 -5.22 0.93
C LEU A 271 -25.96 -4.88 2.43
N ILE A 272 -24.83 -4.75 3.12
CA ILE A 272 -24.80 -4.36 4.55
C ILE A 272 -25.35 -2.94 4.74
N ILE A 273 -24.94 -2.00 3.86
CA ILE A 273 -25.40 -0.61 3.89
C ILE A 273 -26.91 -0.54 3.63
N ILE A 274 -27.41 -1.26 2.64
CA ILE A 274 -28.85 -1.32 2.31
C ILE A 274 -29.65 -1.96 3.44
N ALA A 275 -29.10 -2.96 4.13
CA ALA A 275 -29.74 -3.58 5.30
C ALA A 275 -29.75 -2.67 6.54
N ASN A 276 -28.95 -1.59 6.57
CA ASN A 276 -28.81 -0.67 7.71
C ASN A 276 -28.88 0.80 7.26
N LEU A 277 -29.78 1.14 6.33
CA LEU A 277 -29.89 2.50 5.76
C LEU A 277 -30.13 3.57 6.83
N ASP A 278 -30.85 3.22 7.89
CA ASP A 278 -31.15 4.07 9.05
C ASP A 278 -29.89 4.54 9.79
N LYS A 279 -28.83 3.74 9.79
CA LYS A 279 -27.57 4.01 10.51
C LYS A 279 -26.57 4.83 9.72
N ILE A 280 -26.83 5.12 8.45
CA ILE A 280 -25.89 5.87 7.58
C ILE A 280 -25.64 7.26 8.15
N GLY A 281 -26.71 7.98 8.50
CA GLY A 281 -26.60 9.35 9.02
C GLY A 281 -25.79 9.41 10.32
N GLU A 282 -26.09 8.49 11.25
CA GLU A 282 -25.36 8.36 12.52
C GLU A 282 -23.88 8.01 12.28
N SER A 283 -23.59 7.10 11.35
CA SER A 283 -22.22 6.69 11.03
C SER A 283 -21.39 7.85 10.47
N PHE A 284 -21.93 8.64 9.54
CA PHE A 284 -21.24 9.83 9.04
C PHE A 284 -21.04 10.87 10.15
N SER A 285 -22.07 11.12 10.97
CA SER A 285 -21.95 12.02 12.13
C SER A 285 -20.81 11.58 13.04
N LEU A 286 -20.75 10.29 13.38
CA LEU A 286 -19.71 9.70 14.21
C LEU A 286 -18.31 9.90 13.64
N ILE A 287 -18.13 9.69 12.32
CA ILE A 287 -16.86 9.90 11.62
C ILE A 287 -16.40 11.35 11.79
N PHE A 288 -17.26 12.33 11.50
CA PHE A 288 -16.87 13.75 11.58
C PHE A 288 -16.67 14.20 13.04
N THR A 289 -17.57 13.84 13.95
CA THR A 289 -17.46 14.22 15.37
C THR A 289 -16.19 13.63 15.98
N MET A 290 -15.89 12.36 15.73
CA MET A 290 -14.69 11.73 16.29
C MET A 290 -13.40 12.20 15.60
N ALA A 291 -13.45 12.69 14.37
CA ALA A 291 -12.28 13.24 13.69
C ALA A 291 -11.79 14.54 14.34
N PHE A 292 -12.71 15.37 14.85
CA PHE A 292 -12.41 16.70 15.40
C PHE A 292 -12.59 16.80 16.92
N ASN A 293 -13.34 15.89 17.54
CA ASN A 293 -13.58 15.87 18.98
C ASN A 293 -13.69 14.42 19.53
N PRO A 294 -12.61 13.61 19.42
CA PRO A 294 -12.63 12.25 19.90
C PRO A 294 -12.71 12.19 21.45
N PRO A 295 -13.47 11.23 22.02
CA PRO A 295 -13.58 11.08 23.47
C PRO A 295 -12.21 10.86 24.16
N ALA A 296 -12.09 11.29 25.42
CA ALA A 296 -10.87 11.14 26.21
C ALA A 296 -10.33 9.70 26.28
N ALA A 297 -11.21 8.69 26.20
CA ALA A 297 -10.87 7.27 26.18
C ALA A 297 -10.11 6.84 24.91
N VAL A 298 -10.33 7.52 23.78
CA VAL A 298 -9.59 7.32 22.51
C VAL A 298 -8.40 8.28 22.43
N ALA A 299 -8.52 9.46 23.06
CA ALA A 299 -7.64 10.60 22.84
C ALA A 299 -6.41 10.68 23.76
N GLY A 300 -6.46 10.08 24.96
CA GLY A 300 -5.52 10.40 26.03
C GLY A 300 -5.58 11.88 26.43
N THR A 301 -4.90 12.28 27.51
CA THR A 301 -5.04 13.60 28.15
C THR A 301 -4.47 14.81 27.38
N GLY A 302 -4.29 14.76 26.06
CA GLY A 302 -3.84 15.95 25.32
C GLY A 302 -3.67 15.87 23.80
N GLY A 303 -4.14 14.80 23.12
CA GLY A 303 -3.76 14.56 21.72
C GLY A 303 -4.83 13.93 20.83
N GLY A 304 -6.11 14.04 21.17
CA GLY A 304 -7.17 13.26 20.52
C GLY A 304 -7.25 13.34 19.00
N ILE A 305 -7.39 14.55 18.46
CA ILE A 305 -7.43 14.79 17.00
C ILE A 305 -6.17 14.24 16.34
N LEU A 306 -5.03 14.45 16.99
CA LEU A 306 -3.74 14.01 16.49
C LEU A 306 -3.68 12.48 16.43
N MET A 307 -4.04 11.75 17.48
CA MET A 307 -4.08 10.29 17.46
C MET A 307 -4.99 9.74 16.36
N THR A 308 -6.21 10.27 16.25
CA THR A 308 -7.16 9.88 15.21
C THR A 308 -6.62 10.18 13.81
N MET A 309 -5.97 11.33 13.62
CA MET A 309 -5.29 11.69 12.37
C MET A 309 -4.11 10.77 12.07
N LEU A 310 -3.29 10.42 13.05
CA LEU A 310 -2.13 9.55 12.87
C LEU A 310 -2.54 8.16 12.41
N TRP A 311 -3.54 7.58 13.06
CA TRP A 311 -4.09 6.28 12.66
C TRP A 311 -4.79 6.35 11.30
N GLY A 312 -5.38 7.49 10.94
CA GLY A 312 -5.94 7.69 9.60
C GLY A 312 -4.91 7.89 8.49
N ILE A 313 -3.67 8.30 8.81
CA ILE A 313 -2.60 8.46 7.80
C ILE A 313 -1.71 7.21 7.69
N LYS A 314 -1.69 6.37 8.73
CA LYS A 314 -0.92 5.12 8.80
C LYS A 314 -1.44 4.07 7.82
#